data_AF-A0A4S3G2E6-F1
#
_entry.id   AF-A0A4S3G2E6-F1
#
_cell.length_a   1.000
_cell.length_b   1.000
_cell.length_c   1.000
_cell.angle_alpha   90.00
_cell.angle_beta   90.00
_cell.angle_gamma   90.00
#
_symmetry.space_group_name_H-M   'P 1'
#
loop_
_entity.id
_entity.type
_entity.pdbx_description
1 polymer ?
#
loop_
_entity_poly.entity_id
_entity_poly.type
_entity_poly.pdbx_seq_one_letter_code
_entity_poly.pdbx_strand_id
1 'polypeptide(L)'
;MKRWLRNGLARLLAGVLIAGMTGAWAIGEVREKRAAAQRDKDEVARMTQKMKTVCIGRFLIDLPEETRLELAKPRIHGFDISSLDEPEADFQARLALREARLRATPDRLGGNKNVESVREVKTENGVIGKIFVHSRTVMEGTRMRGLEQERYRFEGVAIEALVHGQGLSFDLSAPDYDPAKIENLSKLVAKLVPNPTNEAPKEPGFCIDRAWFRDPLTADQGEQIMMHAQLPSHPDIRFLTILAAGNKPASQSLLERSAATEAGLAPDEKKRISRLRADRRRIGGVVGDELVRRFVEQNDSIGYSFWWEVDGTEDNVFIPHVLFQMDSGESDHGPVPSSLSQDAVMALWDKISSSIRLRPTQERKPVAAEPPPTPLGTYALAGDRCPESGWWLCGDGGNGIGVLGGQRQYIKEGDRMPRALLLPPQTMWEKLRGVQPSFESTAQTSWKLVDKRNRKRVPSSLPLAQATPVAAAGVSGSSAGPRVMEEQGVPVGSFAATGVPCPASGWWRCEDPRALDSTRWFAQGSLLPSATFAIPPGAFGRSAHGAQSIERRGAWRLMRLADAPIQASRGDGDPA
;
A
#
# COMPACT_ATOMS: atom_id res chain seq x y z
N MET A 1 -103.26 -7.78 -5.17
CA MET A 1 -102.24 -8.18 -4.17
C MET A 1 -101.23 -9.24 -4.63
N LYS A 2 -101.57 -10.23 -5.47
CA LYS A 2 -100.62 -11.33 -5.86
C LYS A 2 -99.41 -10.94 -6.75
N ARG A 3 -99.45 -9.82 -7.49
CA ARG A 3 -98.40 -9.43 -8.45
C ARG A 3 -97.25 -8.62 -7.83
N TRP A 4 -97.54 -7.86 -6.77
CA TRP A 4 -96.55 -7.02 -6.08
C TRP A 4 -95.61 -7.85 -5.18
N LEU A 5 -96.15 -8.85 -4.48
CA LEU A 5 -95.37 -9.83 -3.71
C LEU A 5 -94.43 -10.69 -4.59
N ARG A 6 -94.86 -11.06 -5.80
CA ARG A 6 -94.00 -11.81 -6.77
C ARG A 6 -92.82 -10.96 -7.27
N ASN A 7 -93.03 -9.67 -7.53
CA ASN A 7 -91.97 -8.79 -8.02
C ASN A 7 -90.96 -8.42 -6.92
N GLY A 8 -91.41 -8.28 -5.66
CA GLY A 8 -90.52 -8.09 -4.52
C GLY A 8 -89.64 -9.32 -4.26
N LEU A 9 -90.23 -10.52 -4.29
CA LEU A 9 -89.50 -11.78 -4.11
C LEU A 9 -88.48 -12.02 -5.25
N ALA A 10 -88.85 -11.75 -6.50
CA ALA A 10 -87.97 -11.91 -7.65
C ALA A 10 -86.75 -10.96 -7.60
N ARG A 11 -86.93 -9.72 -7.15
CA ARG A 11 -85.83 -8.75 -6.96
C ARG A 11 -84.89 -9.16 -5.81
N LEU A 12 -85.45 -9.69 -4.72
CA LEU A 12 -84.69 -10.22 -3.59
C LEU A 12 -83.85 -11.45 -4.00
N LEU A 13 -84.46 -12.40 -4.72
CA LEU A 13 -83.77 -13.58 -5.23
C LEU A 13 -82.68 -13.23 -6.25
N ALA A 14 -82.93 -12.27 -7.15
CA ALA A 14 -81.91 -11.78 -8.08
C ALA A 14 -80.75 -11.08 -7.35
N GLY A 15 -81.03 -10.27 -6.31
CA GLY A 15 -80.01 -9.64 -5.49
C GLY A 15 -79.13 -10.65 -4.73
N VAL A 16 -79.74 -11.70 -4.16
CA VAL A 16 -79.03 -12.79 -3.48
C VAL A 16 -78.18 -13.61 -4.46
N LEU A 17 -78.67 -13.87 -5.67
CA LEU A 17 -77.90 -14.54 -6.72
C LEU A 17 -76.70 -13.72 -7.19
N ILE A 18 -76.87 -12.40 -7.41
CA ILE A 18 -75.76 -11.50 -7.80
C ILE A 18 -74.74 -11.38 -6.66
N ALA A 19 -75.19 -11.24 -5.42
CA ALA A 19 -74.31 -11.24 -4.25
C ALA A 19 -73.58 -12.58 -4.06
N GLY A 20 -74.24 -13.71 -4.33
CA GLY A 20 -73.65 -15.04 -4.30
C GLY A 20 -72.60 -15.26 -5.39
N MET A 21 -72.87 -14.79 -6.63
CA MET A 21 -71.92 -14.88 -7.74
C MET A 21 -70.71 -13.96 -7.54
N THR A 22 -70.91 -12.74 -7.06
CA THR A 22 -69.80 -11.81 -6.74
C THR A 22 -68.97 -12.33 -5.55
N GLY A 23 -69.60 -12.91 -4.54
CA GLY A 23 -68.91 -13.59 -3.44
C GLY A 23 -68.09 -14.79 -3.90
N ALA A 24 -68.66 -15.65 -4.77
CA ALA A 24 -67.94 -16.80 -5.33
C ALA A 24 -66.76 -16.39 -6.21
N TRP A 25 -66.91 -15.33 -7.01
CA TRP A 25 -65.85 -14.78 -7.85
C TRP A 25 -64.71 -14.18 -7.01
N ALA A 26 -65.03 -13.37 -5.99
CA ALA A 26 -64.04 -12.83 -5.06
C ALA A 26 -63.31 -13.93 -4.27
N ILE A 27 -64.02 -14.99 -3.85
CA ILE A 27 -63.39 -16.16 -3.21
C ILE A 27 -62.46 -16.89 -4.19
N GLY A 28 -62.85 -17.02 -5.46
CA GLY A 28 -62.03 -17.58 -6.53
C GLY A 28 -60.72 -16.82 -6.72
N GLU A 29 -60.77 -15.50 -6.88
CA GLU A 29 -59.59 -14.64 -7.02
C GLU A 29 -58.64 -14.74 -5.82
N VAL A 30 -59.18 -14.75 -4.60
CA VAL A 30 -58.37 -14.91 -3.38
C VAL A 30 -57.68 -16.27 -3.36
N ARG A 31 -58.35 -17.32 -3.82
CA ARG A 31 -57.79 -18.68 -3.88
C ARG A 31 -56.67 -18.78 -4.92
N GLU A 32 -56.87 -18.18 -6.09
CA GLU A 32 -55.85 -18.12 -7.15
C GLU A 32 -54.62 -17.32 -6.73
N LYS A 33 -54.81 -16.15 -6.10
CA LYS A 33 -53.71 -15.34 -5.54
C LYS A 33 -52.91 -16.11 -4.47
N ARG A 34 -53.60 -16.84 -3.59
CA ARG A 34 -52.93 -17.70 -2.59
C ARG A 34 -52.17 -18.85 -3.24
N ALA A 35 -52.74 -19.49 -4.26
CA ALA A 35 -52.07 -20.56 -4.98
C ALA A 35 -50.84 -20.06 -5.75
N ALA A 36 -50.92 -18.87 -6.38
CA ALA A 36 -49.77 -18.22 -7.01
C ALA A 36 -48.68 -17.90 -6.00
N ALA A 37 -49.03 -17.24 -4.89
CA ALA A 37 -48.07 -16.94 -3.82
C ALA A 37 -47.41 -18.19 -3.23
N GLN A 38 -48.13 -19.32 -3.14
CA GLN A 38 -47.55 -20.58 -2.72
C GLN A 38 -46.58 -21.14 -3.76
N ARG A 39 -46.93 -21.11 -5.06
CA ARG A 39 -46.03 -21.53 -6.14
C ARG A 39 -44.73 -20.72 -6.14
N ASP A 40 -44.81 -19.41 -5.97
CA ASP A 40 -43.63 -18.55 -5.93
C ASP A 40 -42.74 -18.84 -4.71
N LYS A 41 -43.35 -19.17 -3.56
CA LYS A 41 -42.60 -19.61 -2.37
C LYS A 41 -41.87 -20.92 -2.62
N ASP A 42 -42.55 -21.88 -3.27
CA ASP A 42 -41.94 -23.17 -3.64
C ASP A 42 -40.81 -22.97 -4.67
N GLU A 43 -40.97 -22.02 -5.60
CA GLU A 43 -39.96 -21.63 -6.58
C GLU A 43 -38.72 -21.02 -5.92
N VAL A 44 -38.89 -20.07 -5.00
CA VAL A 44 -37.76 -19.51 -4.22
C VAL A 44 -37.08 -20.59 -3.39
N ALA A 45 -37.84 -21.50 -2.77
CA ALA A 45 -37.27 -22.62 -2.03
C ALA A 45 -36.45 -23.55 -2.93
N ARG A 46 -36.94 -23.85 -4.15
CA ARG A 46 -36.22 -24.64 -5.16
C ARG A 46 -34.94 -23.95 -5.63
N MET A 47 -35.02 -22.66 -5.97
CA MET A 47 -33.89 -21.84 -6.41
C MET A 47 -32.81 -21.76 -5.33
N THR A 48 -33.22 -21.63 -4.06
CA THR A 48 -32.30 -21.48 -2.92
C THR A 48 -31.91 -22.80 -2.26
N GLN A 49 -32.32 -23.94 -2.82
CA GLN A 49 -31.95 -25.27 -2.35
C GLN A 49 -30.47 -25.58 -2.62
N LYS A 50 -29.95 -25.10 -3.76
CA LYS A 50 -28.54 -25.20 -4.14
C LYS A 50 -27.99 -23.80 -4.31
N MET A 51 -27.02 -23.47 -3.46
CA MET A 51 -26.38 -22.16 -3.42
C MET A 51 -24.88 -22.35 -3.65
N LYS A 52 -24.28 -21.39 -4.36
CA LYS A 52 -22.83 -21.26 -4.49
C LYS A 52 -22.35 -20.06 -3.68
N THR A 53 -21.20 -20.22 -3.03
CA THR A 53 -20.55 -19.15 -2.30
C THR A 53 -19.58 -18.40 -3.21
N VAL A 54 -19.67 -17.08 -3.22
CA VAL A 54 -18.85 -16.19 -4.05
C VAL A 54 -18.00 -15.31 -3.13
N CYS A 55 -16.70 -15.17 -3.45
CA CYS A 55 -15.79 -14.24 -2.78
C CYS A 55 -15.81 -12.88 -3.46
N ILE A 56 -16.13 -11.82 -2.72
CA ILE A 56 -16.18 -10.45 -3.23
C ILE A 56 -15.35 -9.58 -2.28
N GLY A 57 -14.19 -9.12 -2.73
CA GLY A 57 -13.25 -8.41 -1.86
C GLY A 57 -12.91 -9.24 -0.62
N ARG A 58 -13.35 -8.78 0.55
CA ARG A 58 -13.15 -9.47 1.85
C ARG A 58 -14.34 -10.30 2.33
N PHE A 59 -15.47 -10.26 1.61
CA PHE A 59 -16.73 -10.85 2.02
C PHE A 59 -17.06 -12.09 1.21
N LEU A 60 -17.94 -12.92 1.77
CA LEU A 60 -18.61 -14.02 1.10
C LEU A 60 -20.11 -13.73 1.03
N ILE A 61 -20.73 -14.13 -0.07
CA ILE A 61 -22.18 -14.15 -0.26
C ILE A 61 -22.58 -15.48 -0.89
N ASP A 62 -23.72 -16.02 -0.48
CA ASP A 62 -24.28 -17.21 -1.09
C ASP A 62 -25.40 -16.79 -2.05
N LEU A 63 -25.28 -17.22 -3.31
CA LEU A 63 -26.22 -16.94 -4.38
C LEU A 63 -26.78 -18.25 -4.94
N PRO A 64 -28.00 -18.27 -5.50
CA PRO A 64 -28.51 -19.45 -6.20
C PRO A 64 -27.51 -19.97 -7.24
N GLU A 65 -27.41 -21.29 -7.39
CA GLU A 65 -26.42 -21.93 -8.28
C GLU A 65 -26.47 -21.37 -9.72
N GLU A 66 -27.69 -21.12 -10.22
CA GLU A 66 -27.95 -20.61 -11.57
C GLU A 66 -27.51 -19.16 -11.80
N THR A 67 -27.19 -18.42 -10.74
CA THR A 67 -26.86 -16.99 -10.80
C THR A 67 -25.71 -16.76 -11.77
N ARG A 68 -25.89 -15.84 -12.73
CA ARG A 68 -24.80 -15.33 -13.56
C ARG A 68 -24.29 -14.06 -12.92
N LEU A 69 -22.98 -13.95 -12.72
CA LEU A 69 -22.37 -12.81 -12.06
C LEU A 69 -21.13 -12.32 -12.79
N GLU A 70 -20.81 -11.06 -12.56
CA GLU A 70 -19.60 -10.38 -13.00
C GLU A 70 -19.03 -9.61 -11.80
N LEU A 71 -17.73 -9.75 -11.54
CA LEU A 71 -17.02 -8.88 -10.60
C LEU A 71 -16.31 -7.79 -11.40
N ALA A 72 -16.76 -6.55 -11.20
CA ALA A 72 -16.36 -5.41 -12.00
C ALA A 72 -15.64 -4.35 -11.16
N LYS A 73 -14.86 -3.52 -11.87
CA LYS A 73 -14.18 -2.33 -11.32
C LYS A 73 -13.37 -2.60 -10.04
N PRO A 74 -12.56 -3.67 -9.94
CA PRO A 74 -11.67 -3.80 -8.81
C PRO A 74 -10.64 -2.67 -8.84
N ARG A 75 -10.47 -2.00 -7.70
CA ARG A 75 -9.52 -0.90 -7.54
C ARG A 75 -8.81 -1.02 -6.20
N ILE A 76 -7.47 -0.95 -6.21
CA ILE A 76 -6.66 -0.96 -4.99
C ILE A 76 -5.55 0.08 -5.14
N HIS A 77 -5.32 0.92 -4.14
CA HIS A 77 -4.27 1.93 -4.18
C HIS A 77 -4.38 2.91 -5.35
N GLY A 78 -5.60 3.19 -5.79
CA GLY A 78 -5.87 4.04 -6.94
C GLY A 78 -5.62 3.39 -8.30
N PHE A 79 -5.19 2.13 -8.36
CA PHE A 79 -5.02 1.39 -9.60
C PHE A 79 -6.32 0.67 -9.97
N ASP A 80 -6.80 0.91 -11.18
CA ASP A 80 -7.87 0.12 -11.78
C ASP A 80 -7.29 -1.21 -12.25
N ILE A 81 -7.98 -2.30 -11.94
CA ILE A 81 -7.52 -3.66 -12.18
C ILE A 81 -8.51 -4.35 -13.12
N SER A 82 -7.99 -5.10 -14.10
CA SER A 82 -8.80 -5.97 -14.95
C SER A 82 -8.13 -7.32 -15.11
N SER A 83 -8.95 -8.36 -15.19
CA SER A 83 -8.58 -9.75 -15.46
C SER A 83 -9.11 -10.19 -16.82
N LEU A 84 -8.36 -11.03 -17.53
CA LEU A 84 -8.86 -11.73 -18.71
C LEU A 84 -8.16 -13.07 -18.92
N ASP A 85 -8.86 -14.01 -19.55
CA ASP A 85 -8.29 -15.25 -20.05
C ASP A 85 -7.33 -14.98 -21.20
N GLU A 86 -6.06 -15.29 -21.00
CA GLU A 86 -5.05 -15.07 -22.04
C GLU A 86 -4.00 -16.18 -22.00
N PRO A 87 -3.85 -16.96 -23.09
CA PRO A 87 -2.71 -17.84 -23.25
C PRO A 87 -1.40 -17.06 -23.18
N GLU A 88 -0.34 -17.67 -22.67
CA GLU A 88 0.95 -16.99 -22.48
C GLU A 88 1.51 -16.42 -23.79
N ALA A 89 1.33 -17.12 -24.93
CA ALA A 89 1.78 -16.64 -26.23
C ALA A 89 1.09 -15.33 -26.65
N ASP A 90 -0.23 -15.23 -26.40
CA ASP A 90 -1.01 -14.04 -26.73
C ASP A 90 -0.63 -12.87 -25.81
N PHE A 91 -0.41 -13.16 -24.52
CA PHE A 91 0.11 -12.18 -23.56
C PHE A 91 1.47 -11.62 -24.01
N GLN A 92 2.42 -12.45 -24.40
CA GLN A 92 3.74 -11.98 -24.86
C GLN A 92 3.62 -11.11 -26.11
N ALA A 93 2.74 -11.47 -27.04
CA ALA A 93 2.46 -10.65 -28.22
C ALA A 93 1.83 -9.29 -27.86
N ARG A 94 0.84 -9.29 -26.96
CA ARG A 94 0.17 -8.06 -26.48
C ARG A 94 1.14 -7.16 -25.72
N LEU A 95 1.98 -7.74 -24.86
CA LEU A 95 3.00 -7.03 -24.10
C LEU A 95 4.02 -6.35 -25.01
N ALA A 96 4.54 -7.07 -26.00
CA ALA A 96 5.49 -6.54 -26.98
C ALA A 96 4.85 -5.41 -27.83
N LEU A 97 3.60 -5.60 -28.27
CA LEU A 97 2.87 -4.60 -29.02
C LEU A 97 2.61 -3.33 -28.18
N ARG A 98 2.27 -3.48 -26.90
CA ARG A 98 2.05 -2.36 -25.99
C ARG A 98 3.33 -1.58 -25.77
N GLU A 99 4.45 -2.25 -25.48
CA GLU A 99 5.76 -1.61 -25.31
C GLU A 99 6.19 -0.85 -26.57
N ALA A 100 6.03 -1.44 -27.76
CA ALA A 100 6.33 -0.78 -29.03
C ALA A 100 5.46 0.48 -29.23
N ARG A 101 4.16 0.39 -28.93
CA ARG A 101 3.23 1.53 -29.03
C ARG A 101 3.62 2.66 -28.07
N LEU A 102 3.96 2.35 -26.82
CA LEU A 102 4.37 3.35 -25.84
C LEU A 102 5.66 4.06 -26.27
N ARG A 103 6.63 3.33 -26.82
CA ARG A 103 7.88 3.90 -27.34
C ARG A 103 7.69 4.75 -28.60
N ALA A 104 6.71 4.41 -29.43
CA ALA A 104 6.37 5.19 -30.63
C ALA A 104 5.51 6.43 -30.33
N THR A 105 4.89 6.49 -29.15
CA THR A 105 4.08 7.64 -28.72
C THR A 105 5.01 8.80 -28.34
N PRO A 106 4.81 10.02 -28.87
CA PRO A 106 5.62 11.18 -28.47
C PRO A 106 5.39 11.59 -27.01
N ASP A 107 6.41 12.16 -26.37
CA ASP A 107 6.24 12.79 -25.05
C ASP A 107 5.48 14.12 -25.14
N ARG A 108 5.21 14.75 -24.00
CA ARG A 108 4.50 16.04 -23.92
C ARG A 108 5.16 17.20 -24.68
N LEU A 109 6.45 17.07 -25.04
CA LEU A 109 7.21 18.03 -25.83
C LEU A 109 7.34 17.62 -27.31
N GLY A 110 6.66 16.54 -27.73
CA GLY A 110 6.76 15.96 -29.07
C GLY A 110 8.04 15.15 -29.29
N GLY A 111 8.81 14.87 -28.24
CA GLY A 111 10.04 14.07 -28.28
C GLY A 111 9.79 12.56 -28.16
N ASN A 112 10.86 11.79 -28.04
CA ASN A 112 10.82 10.33 -27.95
C ASN A 112 10.99 9.78 -26.51
N LYS A 113 10.78 10.62 -25.48
CA LYS A 113 10.95 10.24 -24.07
C LYS A 113 9.63 9.97 -23.35
N ASN A 114 8.64 9.44 -24.07
CA ASN A 114 7.33 9.16 -23.46
C ASN A 114 7.41 8.06 -22.39
N VAL A 115 8.24 7.05 -22.61
CA VAL A 115 8.52 5.99 -21.63
C VAL A 115 9.65 6.43 -20.71
N GLU A 116 9.37 6.52 -19.41
CA GLU A 116 10.36 6.90 -18.40
C GLU A 116 11.07 5.69 -17.80
N SER A 117 10.34 4.59 -17.60
CA SER A 117 10.92 3.35 -17.12
C SER A 117 10.09 2.15 -17.53
N VAL A 118 10.78 1.02 -17.72
CA VAL A 118 10.20 -0.30 -17.90
C VAL A 118 10.86 -1.22 -16.89
N ARG A 119 10.08 -1.98 -16.13
CA ARG A 119 10.58 -2.91 -15.11
C ARG A 119 9.99 -4.29 -15.33
N GLU A 120 10.85 -5.29 -15.39
CA GLU A 120 10.41 -6.69 -15.41
C GLU A 120 9.77 -7.07 -14.07
N VAL A 121 8.70 -7.84 -14.14
CA VAL A 121 7.99 -8.41 -13.00
C VAL A 121 8.23 -9.91 -13.00
N LYS A 122 8.63 -10.42 -11.83
CA LYS A 122 8.62 -11.85 -11.51
C LYS A 122 8.33 -11.99 -10.02
N THR A 123 7.16 -12.52 -9.68
CA THR A 123 6.72 -12.67 -8.29
C THR A 123 6.88 -14.10 -7.81
N GLU A 124 6.88 -14.30 -6.49
CA GLU A 124 6.87 -15.62 -5.86
C GLU A 124 5.59 -16.41 -6.17
N ASN A 125 4.51 -15.73 -6.58
CA ASN A 125 3.23 -16.34 -6.92
C ASN A 125 3.16 -16.82 -8.38
N GLY A 126 4.29 -16.80 -9.10
CA GLY A 126 4.36 -17.23 -10.50
C GLY A 126 3.79 -16.22 -11.49
N VAL A 127 3.65 -14.95 -11.10
CA VAL A 127 3.22 -13.87 -11.98
C VAL A 127 4.43 -13.22 -12.63
N ILE A 128 4.40 -13.09 -13.96
CA ILE A 128 5.46 -12.48 -14.79
C ILE A 128 4.89 -11.32 -15.61
N GLY A 129 5.73 -10.38 -16.07
CA GLY A 129 5.26 -9.30 -16.95
C GLY A 129 6.11 -8.05 -16.84
N LYS A 130 5.53 -6.88 -17.13
CA LYS A 130 6.24 -5.60 -17.04
C LYS A 130 5.39 -4.51 -16.41
N ILE A 131 6.08 -3.59 -15.72
CA ILE A 131 5.56 -2.29 -15.29
C ILE A 131 6.14 -1.21 -16.19
N PHE A 132 5.27 -0.37 -16.73
CA PHE A 132 5.60 0.79 -17.55
C PHE A 132 5.27 2.06 -16.78
N VAL A 133 6.20 3.02 -16.75
CA VAL A 133 5.95 4.40 -16.32
C VAL A 133 6.13 5.29 -17.54
N HIS A 134 5.10 6.04 -17.92
CA HIS A 134 5.10 6.81 -19.15
C HIS A 134 4.19 8.05 -19.07
N SER A 135 4.18 8.84 -20.16
CA SER A 135 3.23 9.94 -20.40
C SER A 135 3.15 10.95 -19.25
N ARG A 136 4.30 11.50 -18.83
CA ARG A 136 4.34 12.55 -17.81
C ARG A 136 3.47 13.74 -18.19
N THR A 137 2.63 14.14 -17.26
CA THR A 137 1.89 15.39 -17.29
C THR A 137 2.53 16.39 -16.33
N VAL A 138 2.57 17.66 -16.72
CA VAL A 138 3.04 18.76 -15.87
C VAL A 138 2.03 19.89 -16.02
N MET A 139 1.32 20.20 -14.94
CA MET A 139 0.36 21.30 -14.86
C MET A 139 0.92 22.39 -13.95
N GLU A 140 1.29 23.52 -14.54
CA GLU A 140 1.77 24.68 -13.81
C GLU A 140 0.78 25.84 -13.95
N GLY A 141 0.59 26.59 -12.88
CA GLY A 141 -0.32 27.73 -12.91
C GLY A 141 -0.19 28.62 -11.68
N THR A 142 -1.04 29.63 -11.63
CA THR A 142 -1.22 30.45 -10.43
C THR A 142 -2.66 30.37 -9.98
N ARG A 143 -2.86 30.21 -8.67
CA ARG A 143 -4.17 30.23 -8.03
C ARG A 143 -4.20 31.38 -7.03
N MET A 144 -5.30 32.12 -7.03
CA MET A 144 -5.57 33.11 -5.97
C MET A 144 -6.14 32.39 -4.75
N ARG A 145 -5.54 32.61 -3.58
CA ARG A 145 -6.06 32.23 -2.27
C ARG A 145 -6.33 33.50 -1.47
N GLY A 146 -7.51 34.09 -1.70
CA GLY A 146 -7.81 35.44 -1.20
C GLY A 146 -7.01 36.49 -1.98
N LEU A 147 -6.19 37.28 -1.28
CA LEU A 147 -5.30 38.29 -1.87
C LEU A 147 -3.91 37.74 -2.23
N GLU A 148 -3.61 36.48 -1.88
CA GLU A 148 -2.31 35.85 -2.15
C GLU A 148 -2.35 35.06 -3.47
N GLN A 149 -1.33 35.26 -4.31
CA GLN A 149 -1.13 34.50 -5.55
C GLN A 149 -0.15 33.34 -5.28
N GLU A 150 -0.67 32.12 -5.24
CA GLU A 150 0.13 30.89 -5.07
C GLU A 150 0.47 30.30 -6.46
N ARG A 151 1.74 29.98 -6.71
CA ARG A 151 2.14 29.17 -7.87
C ARG A 151 1.99 27.70 -7.52
N TYR A 152 1.35 26.92 -8.39
CA TYR A 152 1.29 25.48 -8.26
C TYR A 152 1.98 24.80 -9.44
N ARG A 153 2.54 23.62 -9.17
CA ARG A 153 3.06 22.68 -10.15
C ARG A 153 2.64 21.29 -9.73
N PHE A 154 1.76 20.67 -10.51
CA PHE A 154 1.38 19.27 -10.35
C PHE A 154 2.07 18.44 -11.42
N GLU A 155 2.68 17.34 -11.01
CA GLU A 155 3.25 16.36 -11.92
C GLU A 155 2.54 15.02 -11.72
N GLY A 156 2.26 14.36 -12.83
CA GLY A 156 1.61 13.07 -12.88
C GLY A 156 2.30 12.19 -13.92
N VAL A 157 2.22 10.88 -13.74
CA VAL A 157 2.63 9.89 -14.74
C VAL A 157 1.52 8.88 -14.94
N ALA A 158 1.38 8.38 -16.16
CA ALA A 158 0.66 7.15 -16.39
C ALA A 158 1.55 5.97 -15.96
N ILE A 159 0.97 5.04 -15.22
CA ILE A 159 1.66 3.84 -14.78
C ILE A 159 0.75 2.64 -15.03
N GLU A 160 1.31 1.59 -15.62
CA GLU A 160 0.59 0.35 -15.90
C GLU A 160 1.47 -0.89 -15.65
N ALA A 161 0.89 -1.93 -15.06
CA ALA A 161 1.48 -3.27 -14.97
C ALA A 161 0.65 -4.21 -15.85
N LEU A 162 1.30 -4.83 -16.83
CA LEU A 162 0.72 -5.91 -17.62
C LEU A 162 1.41 -7.19 -17.17
N VAL A 163 0.66 -8.06 -16.51
CA VAL A 163 1.21 -9.27 -15.89
C VAL A 163 0.36 -10.50 -16.19
N HIS A 164 0.99 -11.67 -16.17
CA HIS A 164 0.40 -12.95 -16.53
C HIS A 164 0.79 -14.04 -15.53
N GLY A 165 -0.14 -14.94 -15.25
CA GLY A 165 0.13 -16.15 -14.47
C GLY A 165 -1.04 -17.13 -14.55
N GLN A 166 -0.74 -18.42 -14.65
CA GLN A 166 -1.74 -19.51 -14.69
C GLN A 166 -2.81 -19.35 -15.80
N GLY A 167 -2.43 -18.82 -16.96
CA GLY A 167 -3.35 -18.63 -18.11
C GLY A 167 -4.25 -17.40 -17.99
N LEU A 168 -3.98 -16.51 -17.03
CA LEU A 168 -4.70 -15.27 -16.82
C LEU A 168 -3.76 -14.09 -16.98
N SER A 169 -4.29 -13.02 -17.56
CA SER A 169 -3.65 -11.72 -17.59
C SER A 169 -4.35 -10.74 -16.68
N PHE A 170 -3.54 -9.89 -16.05
CA PHE A 170 -3.97 -8.82 -15.17
C PHE A 170 -3.32 -7.52 -15.61
N ASP A 171 -4.17 -6.54 -15.90
CA ASP A 171 -3.73 -5.19 -16.20
C ASP A 171 -4.08 -4.32 -14.99
N LEU A 172 -3.08 -3.68 -14.39
CA LEU A 172 -3.25 -2.71 -13.31
C LEU A 172 -2.80 -1.36 -13.82
N SER A 173 -3.62 -0.32 -13.75
CA SER A 173 -3.25 0.98 -14.32
C SER A 173 -3.78 2.17 -13.55
N ALA A 174 -3.04 3.27 -13.63
CA ALA A 174 -3.50 4.60 -13.25
C ALA A 174 -3.03 5.59 -14.33
N PRO A 175 -3.94 6.32 -15.00
CA PRO A 175 -3.57 7.25 -16.07
C PRO A 175 -2.87 8.52 -15.55
N ASP A 176 -3.07 8.83 -14.26
CA ASP A 176 -2.43 9.94 -13.55
C ASP A 176 -2.12 9.48 -12.13
N TYR A 177 -0.82 9.33 -11.84
CA TYR A 177 -0.32 8.84 -10.57
C TYR A 177 0.88 9.66 -10.09
N ASP A 178 1.02 9.79 -8.77
CA ASP A 178 2.13 10.52 -8.15
C ASP A 178 3.47 9.86 -8.49
N PRO A 179 4.39 10.55 -9.21
CA PRO A 179 5.69 9.99 -9.58
C PRO A 179 6.55 9.55 -8.38
N ALA A 180 6.32 10.12 -7.19
CA ALA A 180 7.03 9.75 -5.97
C ALA A 180 6.55 8.40 -5.39
N LYS A 181 5.41 7.88 -5.86
CA LYS A 181 4.73 6.71 -5.30
C LYS A 181 4.69 5.50 -6.24
N ILE A 182 5.38 5.55 -7.40
CA ILE A 182 5.36 4.49 -8.42
C ILE A 182 5.71 3.08 -7.88
N GLU A 183 6.48 2.99 -6.79
CA GLU A 183 6.79 1.71 -6.13
C GLU A 183 5.58 0.99 -5.54
N ASN A 184 4.47 1.71 -5.30
CA ASN A 184 3.25 1.13 -4.77
C ASN A 184 2.65 0.08 -5.72
N LEU A 185 2.78 0.29 -7.04
CA LEU A 185 2.32 -0.70 -8.02
C LEU A 185 3.15 -1.99 -7.94
N SER A 186 4.48 -1.89 -7.87
CA SER A 186 5.36 -3.05 -7.70
C SER A 186 5.01 -3.85 -6.44
N LYS A 187 4.76 -3.16 -5.32
CA LYS A 187 4.35 -3.78 -4.04
C LYS A 187 2.99 -4.44 -4.12
N LEU A 188 2.05 -3.86 -4.87
CA LEU A 188 0.71 -4.42 -5.07
C LEU A 188 0.77 -5.67 -5.97
N VAL A 189 1.48 -5.60 -7.10
CA VAL A 189 1.69 -6.74 -8.01
C VAL A 189 2.36 -7.91 -7.30
N ALA A 190 3.31 -7.67 -6.40
CA ALA A 190 3.92 -8.73 -5.59
C ALA A 190 2.92 -9.50 -4.70
N LYS A 191 1.76 -8.91 -4.39
CA LYS A 191 0.70 -9.53 -3.58
C LYS A 191 -0.35 -10.25 -4.44
N LEU A 192 -0.34 -10.08 -5.76
CA LEU A 192 -1.30 -10.68 -6.67
C LEU A 192 -1.10 -12.20 -6.74
N VAL A 193 -2.19 -12.94 -6.58
CA VAL A 193 -2.24 -14.40 -6.68
C VAL A 193 -3.31 -14.78 -7.70
N PRO A 194 -2.95 -15.42 -8.83
CA PRO A 194 -3.93 -15.95 -9.78
C PRO A 194 -4.82 -17.00 -9.11
N ASN A 195 -6.10 -17.00 -9.46
CA ASN A 195 -7.12 -17.91 -8.94
C ASN A 195 -8.10 -18.34 -10.05
N PRO A 196 -7.69 -19.20 -11.00
CA PRO A 196 -8.50 -19.54 -12.17
C PRO A 196 -9.88 -20.13 -11.86
N THR A 197 -10.08 -20.75 -10.71
CA THR A 197 -11.36 -21.38 -10.33
C THR A 197 -12.28 -20.46 -9.52
N ASN A 198 -11.84 -19.23 -9.19
CA ASN A 198 -12.57 -18.32 -8.29
C ASN A 198 -12.88 -18.95 -6.91
N GLU A 199 -12.08 -19.92 -6.46
CA GLU A 199 -12.23 -20.52 -5.14
C GLU A 199 -11.92 -19.50 -4.05
N ALA A 200 -12.74 -19.46 -2.99
CA ALA A 200 -12.53 -18.53 -1.89
C ALA A 200 -11.19 -18.83 -1.18
N PRO A 201 -10.23 -17.88 -1.14
CA PRO A 201 -8.93 -18.12 -0.56
C PRO A 201 -9.04 -18.25 0.96
N LYS A 202 -8.29 -19.21 1.53
CA LYS A 202 -8.19 -19.42 2.99
C LYS A 202 -7.31 -18.38 3.68
N GLU A 203 -6.43 -17.74 2.91
CA GLU A 203 -5.52 -16.70 3.37
C GLU A 203 -6.21 -15.32 3.41
N PRO A 204 -5.78 -14.41 4.31
CA PRO A 204 -6.25 -13.03 4.33
C PRO A 204 -5.87 -12.24 3.08
N GLY A 205 -6.83 -11.48 2.54
CA GLY A 205 -6.64 -10.69 1.34
C GLY A 205 -7.94 -10.25 0.67
N PHE A 206 -7.80 -9.62 -0.50
CA PHE A 206 -8.91 -9.03 -1.25
C PHE A 206 -9.15 -9.78 -2.57
N CYS A 207 -10.32 -10.44 -2.69
CA CYS A 207 -10.75 -11.17 -3.89
C CYS A 207 -11.21 -10.23 -5.00
N ILE A 208 -10.75 -10.50 -6.20
CA ILE A 208 -11.24 -9.93 -7.46
C ILE A 208 -11.65 -11.08 -8.39
N ASP A 209 -12.08 -10.76 -9.61
CA ASP A 209 -12.32 -11.81 -10.59
C ASP A 209 -11.03 -12.58 -10.91
N ARG A 210 -11.08 -13.89 -10.69
CA ARG A 210 -10.04 -14.89 -10.97
C ARG A 210 -8.67 -14.59 -10.37
N ALA A 211 -8.63 -13.78 -9.31
CA ALA A 211 -7.42 -13.52 -8.54
C ALA A 211 -7.76 -12.95 -7.16
N TRP A 212 -6.74 -12.82 -6.33
CA TRP A 212 -6.83 -12.08 -5.08
C TRP A 212 -5.49 -11.45 -4.72
N PHE A 213 -5.52 -10.43 -3.86
CA PHE A 213 -4.34 -9.75 -3.35
C PHE A 213 -4.11 -10.11 -1.90
N ARG A 214 -2.92 -10.61 -1.57
CA ARG A 214 -2.55 -10.98 -0.20
C ARG A 214 -2.47 -9.75 0.71
N ASP A 215 -2.85 -9.96 1.97
CA ASP A 215 -2.54 -9.01 3.03
C ASP A 215 -1.03 -8.93 3.34
N PRO A 216 -0.54 -7.82 3.90
CA PRO A 216 -1.31 -6.69 4.44
C PRO A 216 -1.74 -5.69 3.36
N LEU A 217 -3.04 -5.47 3.19
CA LEU A 217 -3.59 -4.27 2.54
C LEU A 217 -4.22 -3.39 3.62
N THR A 218 -4.03 -2.08 3.52
CA THR A 218 -4.42 -1.12 4.54
C THR A 218 -5.47 -0.16 4.01
N ALA A 219 -6.29 0.40 4.90
CA ALA A 219 -7.44 1.22 4.50
C ALA A 219 -7.03 2.47 3.70
N ASP A 220 -5.85 3.06 3.96
CA ASP A 220 -5.31 4.19 3.21
C ASP A 220 -5.01 3.89 1.73
N GLN A 221 -4.88 2.61 1.37
CA GLN A 221 -4.74 2.20 -0.01
C GLN A 221 -6.09 2.32 -0.75
N GLY A 222 -7.20 2.23 -0.03
CA GLY A 222 -8.51 2.09 -0.65
C GLY A 222 -8.66 0.74 -1.35
N GLU A 223 -9.79 0.08 -1.12
CA GLU A 223 -10.12 -1.18 -1.78
C GLU A 223 -11.55 -1.06 -2.29
N GLN A 224 -11.78 -1.28 -3.57
CA GLN A 224 -13.13 -1.22 -4.15
C GLN A 224 -13.37 -2.40 -5.06
N ILE A 225 -14.59 -2.93 -5.04
CA ILE A 225 -15.07 -3.91 -6.01
C ILE A 225 -16.58 -3.84 -6.12
N MET A 226 -17.09 -4.19 -7.29
CA MET A 226 -18.52 -4.27 -7.58
C MET A 226 -18.86 -5.68 -8.05
N MET A 227 -20.02 -6.21 -7.65
CA MET A 227 -20.61 -7.41 -8.23
C MET A 227 -21.92 -7.04 -8.88
N HIS A 228 -22.09 -7.41 -10.14
CA HIS A 228 -23.39 -7.50 -10.80
C HIS A 228 -23.81 -8.96 -10.86
N ALA A 229 -25.06 -9.27 -10.53
CA ALA A 229 -25.57 -10.62 -10.68
C ALA A 229 -27.04 -10.63 -11.11
N GLN A 230 -27.43 -11.69 -11.81
CA GLN A 230 -28.78 -11.89 -12.32
C GLN A 230 -29.19 -13.36 -12.25
N LEU A 231 -30.49 -13.61 -12.18
CA LEU A 231 -31.07 -14.95 -12.19
C LEU A 231 -31.62 -15.26 -13.58
N PRO A 232 -31.10 -16.27 -14.31
CA PRO A 232 -31.63 -16.61 -15.62
C PRO A 232 -33.11 -17.01 -15.62
N SER A 233 -33.58 -17.64 -14.54
CA SER A 233 -34.99 -18.01 -14.31
C SER A 233 -35.90 -16.80 -14.04
N HIS A 234 -35.34 -15.72 -13.51
CA HIS A 234 -36.02 -14.47 -13.15
C HIS A 234 -35.21 -13.26 -13.65
N PRO A 235 -35.21 -12.99 -14.97
CA PRO A 235 -34.34 -11.98 -15.57
C PRO A 235 -34.68 -10.54 -15.16
N ASP A 236 -35.84 -10.33 -14.55
CA ASP A 236 -36.23 -9.05 -13.95
C ASP A 236 -35.57 -8.81 -12.58
N ILE A 237 -34.95 -9.84 -11.98
CA ILE A 237 -34.28 -9.76 -10.69
C ILE A 237 -32.78 -9.60 -10.87
N ARG A 238 -32.26 -8.50 -10.34
CA ARG A 238 -30.84 -8.12 -10.42
C ARG A 238 -30.30 -7.82 -9.04
N PHE A 239 -29.03 -8.14 -8.85
CA PHE A 239 -28.29 -7.85 -7.63
C PHE A 239 -27.11 -6.95 -7.95
N LEU A 240 -26.86 -5.99 -7.07
CA LEU A 240 -25.68 -5.14 -7.09
C LEU A 240 -25.04 -5.18 -5.69
N THR A 241 -23.76 -5.54 -5.64
CA THR A 241 -22.97 -5.38 -4.42
C THR A 241 -21.83 -4.40 -4.70
N ILE A 242 -21.65 -3.39 -3.86
CA ILE A 242 -20.48 -2.50 -3.87
C ILE A 242 -19.78 -2.63 -2.53
N LEU A 243 -18.49 -2.92 -2.55
CA LEU A 243 -17.62 -2.85 -1.38
C LEU A 243 -16.59 -1.78 -1.61
N ALA A 244 -16.40 -0.87 -0.65
CA ALA A 244 -15.38 0.17 -0.71
C ALA A 244 -14.78 0.47 0.67
N ALA A 245 -13.53 0.08 0.91
CA ALA A 245 -12.76 0.43 2.12
C ALA A 245 -11.93 1.70 1.90
N GLY A 246 -11.63 2.43 2.97
CA GLY A 246 -10.78 3.62 2.92
C GLY A 246 -11.50 4.90 2.50
N ASN A 247 -12.80 4.81 2.23
CA ASN A 247 -13.62 5.97 1.92
C ASN A 247 -14.09 6.65 3.19
N LYS A 248 -14.15 7.99 3.15
CA LYS A 248 -14.84 8.75 4.18
C LYS A 248 -16.33 8.35 4.18
N PRO A 249 -16.90 7.97 5.33
CA PRO A 249 -18.32 7.63 5.43
C PRO A 249 -19.22 8.78 4.95
N ALA A 250 -20.38 8.43 4.40
CA ALA A 250 -21.39 9.41 4.03
C ALA A 250 -21.83 10.23 5.26
N SER A 251 -22.14 11.52 5.06
CA SER A 251 -22.63 12.38 6.14
C SER A 251 -24.08 12.09 6.55
N GLN A 252 -24.81 11.36 5.72
CA GLN A 252 -26.21 11.01 5.91
C GLN A 252 -26.39 9.53 5.62
N SER A 253 -27.19 8.87 6.45
CA SER A 253 -27.48 7.44 6.28
C SER A 253 -28.44 7.18 5.12
N LEU A 254 -28.54 5.93 4.67
CA LEU A 254 -29.49 5.54 3.62
C LEU A 254 -30.93 5.98 3.93
N LEU A 255 -31.38 5.76 5.17
CA LEU A 255 -32.74 6.12 5.58
C LEU A 255 -32.98 7.63 5.59
N GLU A 256 -31.98 8.42 6.01
CA GLU A 256 -32.05 9.88 6.01
C GLU A 256 -32.11 10.42 4.57
N ARG A 257 -31.22 9.94 3.69
CA ARG A 257 -31.19 10.33 2.28
C ARG A 257 -32.49 9.95 1.58
N SER A 258 -33.03 8.76 1.83
CA SER A 258 -34.32 8.34 1.25
C SER A 258 -35.48 9.18 1.76
N ALA A 259 -35.49 9.53 3.06
CA ALA A 259 -36.52 10.41 3.61
C ALA A 259 -36.48 11.81 2.99
N ALA A 260 -35.29 12.37 2.78
CA ALA A 260 -35.11 13.65 2.11
C ALA A 260 -35.59 13.62 0.65
N THR A 261 -35.21 12.58 -0.12
CA THR A 261 -35.67 12.38 -1.50
C THR A 261 -37.19 12.25 -1.56
N GLU A 262 -37.78 11.42 -0.70
CA GLU A 262 -39.23 11.22 -0.69
C GLU A 262 -40.00 12.47 -0.25
N ALA A 263 -39.43 13.32 0.62
CA ALA A 263 -40.08 14.58 0.98
C ALA A 263 -40.32 15.49 -0.24
N GLY A 264 -39.40 15.46 -1.22
CA GLY A 264 -39.47 16.25 -2.44
C GLY A 264 -40.44 15.75 -3.52
N LEU A 265 -40.96 14.52 -3.42
CA LEU A 265 -41.85 13.93 -4.43
C LEU A 265 -43.25 14.56 -4.44
N ALA A 266 -43.88 14.58 -5.62
CA ALA A 266 -45.27 14.99 -5.77
C ALA A 266 -46.24 14.01 -5.07
N PRO A 267 -47.45 14.45 -4.66
CA PRO A 267 -48.39 13.58 -3.93
C PRO A 267 -48.82 12.31 -4.68
N ASP A 268 -48.89 12.35 -6.01
CA ASP A 268 -49.22 11.21 -6.86
C ASP A 268 -48.07 10.21 -6.99
N GLU A 269 -46.83 10.70 -7.09
CA GLU A 269 -45.61 9.86 -7.06
C GLU A 269 -45.47 9.15 -5.71
N LYS A 270 -45.68 9.88 -4.61
CA LYS A 270 -45.67 9.32 -3.24
C LYS A 270 -46.64 8.15 -3.08
N LYS A 271 -47.83 8.22 -3.70
CA LYS A 271 -48.83 7.14 -3.65
C LYS A 271 -48.42 5.88 -4.42
N ARG A 272 -47.51 6.03 -5.40
CA ARG A 272 -46.98 4.89 -6.18
C ARG A 272 -45.86 4.15 -5.44
N ILE A 273 -45.33 4.72 -4.36
CA ILE A 273 -44.26 4.12 -3.56
C ILE A 273 -44.82 3.66 -2.20
N SER A 274 -44.44 2.46 -1.77
CA SER A 274 -44.78 1.94 -0.45
C SER A 274 -43.51 1.41 0.22
N ARG A 275 -43.18 1.94 1.41
CA ARG A 275 -42.10 1.39 2.24
C ARG A 275 -42.59 0.13 2.93
N LEU A 276 -41.94 -1.00 2.64
CA LEU A 276 -42.24 -2.30 3.24
C LEU A 276 -41.38 -2.55 4.48
N ARG A 277 -40.12 -2.13 4.47
CA ARG A 277 -39.17 -2.14 5.61
C ARG A 277 -38.27 -0.91 5.55
N ALA A 278 -37.93 -0.32 6.69
CA ALA A 278 -37.07 0.85 6.78
C ALA A 278 -36.45 0.94 8.19
N ASP A 279 -35.45 0.13 8.48
CA ASP A 279 -34.89 -0.05 9.82
C ASP A 279 -33.41 -0.41 9.77
N ARG A 280 -32.73 -0.33 10.92
CA ARG A 280 -31.36 -0.86 11.05
C ARG A 280 -31.37 -2.39 11.10
N ARG A 281 -30.51 -3.02 10.30
CA ARG A 281 -30.35 -4.48 10.24
C ARG A 281 -28.88 -4.87 10.37
N ARG A 282 -28.61 -5.83 11.25
CA ARG A 282 -27.29 -6.45 11.40
C ARG A 282 -27.17 -7.67 10.49
N ILE A 283 -26.13 -7.71 9.65
CA ILE A 283 -25.80 -8.82 8.76
C ILE A 283 -24.29 -9.07 8.85
N GLY A 284 -23.87 -10.34 8.94
CA GLY A 284 -22.43 -10.66 8.92
C GLY A 284 -21.58 -10.01 10.02
N GLY A 285 -22.20 -9.57 11.12
CA GLY A 285 -21.54 -8.87 12.23
C GLY A 285 -21.55 -7.34 12.11
N VAL A 286 -21.83 -6.77 10.94
CA VAL A 286 -21.89 -5.32 10.70
C VAL A 286 -23.33 -4.81 10.75
N VAL A 287 -23.51 -3.58 11.21
CA VAL A 287 -24.83 -2.92 11.31
C VAL A 287 -24.96 -1.95 10.14
N GLY A 288 -26.02 -2.11 9.36
CA GLY A 288 -26.38 -1.22 8.26
C GLY A 288 -27.85 -0.81 8.31
N ASP A 289 -28.23 0.10 7.44
CA ASP A 289 -29.61 0.51 7.21
C ASP A 289 -30.23 -0.40 6.14
N GLU A 290 -31.42 -0.93 6.40
CA GLU A 290 -32.23 -1.68 5.42
C GLU A 290 -33.40 -0.79 4.96
N LEU A 291 -33.58 -0.68 3.65
CA LEU A 291 -34.72 -0.03 3.03
C LEU A 291 -35.31 -0.94 1.95
N VAL A 292 -36.56 -1.34 2.13
CA VAL A 292 -37.32 -2.13 1.17
C VAL A 292 -38.54 -1.36 0.72
N ARG A 293 -38.69 -1.21 -0.59
CA ARG A 293 -39.78 -0.47 -1.22
C ARG A 293 -40.47 -1.31 -2.27
N ARG A 294 -41.79 -1.13 -2.36
CA ARG A 294 -42.61 -1.49 -3.51
C ARG A 294 -42.90 -0.21 -4.28
N PHE A 295 -42.83 -0.24 -5.60
CA PHE A 295 -43.21 0.88 -6.45
C PHE A 295 -44.12 0.42 -7.60
N VAL A 296 -44.96 1.34 -8.08
CA VAL A 296 -45.85 1.13 -9.22
C VAL A 296 -45.43 2.06 -10.34
N GLU A 297 -44.96 1.48 -11.43
CA GLU A 297 -44.48 2.17 -12.61
C GLU A 297 -45.60 2.88 -13.38
N GLN A 298 -45.22 3.74 -14.32
CA GLN A 298 -46.20 4.45 -15.15
C GLN A 298 -47.03 3.49 -16.02
N ASN A 299 -46.48 2.34 -16.41
CA ASN A 299 -47.17 1.28 -17.13
C ASN A 299 -47.93 0.31 -16.19
N ASP A 300 -48.13 0.70 -14.94
CA ASP A 300 -48.77 -0.08 -13.86
C ASP A 300 -48.05 -1.38 -13.48
N SER A 301 -46.83 -1.60 -13.98
CA SER A 301 -45.97 -2.69 -13.51
C SER A 301 -45.58 -2.47 -12.05
N ILE A 302 -45.57 -3.54 -11.27
CA ILE A 302 -45.15 -3.51 -9.87
C ILE A 302 -43.70 -3.99 -9.81
N GLY A 303 -42.85 -3.15 -9.24
CA GLY A 303 -41.46 -3.46 -8.94
C GLY A 303 -41.16 -3.38 -7.44
N TYR A 304 -40.00 -3.91 -7.07
CA TYR A 304 -39.50 -3.87 -5.71
C TYR A 304 -38.02 -3.48 -5.71
N SER A 305 -37.62 -2.67 -4.73
CA SER A 305 -36.23 -2.28 -4.54
C SER A 305 -35.82 -2.54 -3.10
N PHE A 306 -34.72 -3.24 -2.92
CA PHE A 306 -34.19 -3.68 -1.64
C PHE A 306 -32.77 -3.15 -1.51
N TRP A 307 -32.50 -2.47 -0.41
CA TRP A 307 -31.20 -1.89 -0.10
C TRP A 307 -30.80 -2.32 1.29
N TRP A 308 -29.55 -2.74 1.45
CA TRP A 308 -28.87 -2.81 2.72
C TRP A 308 -27.52 -2.11 2.59
N GLU A 309 -27.34 -1.04 3.36
CA GLU A 309 -26.16 -0.17 3.25
C GLU A 309 -25.45 -0.02 4.60
N VAL A 310 -24.14 -0.16 4.58
CA VAL A 310 -23.22 0.12 5.69
C VAL A 310 -22.36 1.31 5.27
N ASP A 311 -22.34 2.39 6.04
CA ASP A 311 -21.58 3.61 5.69
C ASP A 311 -20.05 3.36 5.64
N GLY A 312 -19.58 2.39 6.41
CA GLY A 312 -18.17 2.02 6.50
C GLY A 312 -17.35 2.89 7.46
N THR A 313 -16.03 2.73 7.39
CA THR A 313 -15.04 3.49 8.15
C THR A 313 -13.85 3.82 7.25
N GLU A 314 -13.14 4.91 7.58
CA GLU A 314 -11.99 5.37 6.78
C GLU A 314 -10.72 4.54 7.07
N ASP A 315 -10.60 3.97 8.26
CA ASP A 315 -9.36 3.36 8.77
C ASP A 315 -9.43 1.83 8.94
N ASN A 316 -10.57 1.19 8.66
CA ASN A 316 -10.73 -0.26 8.86
C ASN A 316 -11.28 -0.97 7.61
N VAL A 317 -10.42 -1.79 6.99
CA VAL A 317 -10.75 -2.62 5.80
C VAL A 317 -11.82 -3.69 6.06
N PHE A 318 -12.09 -4.04 7.32
CA PHE A 318 -13.11 -5.02 7.70
C PHE A 318 -14.48 -4.40 7.97
N ILE A 319 -14.56 -3.06 7.98
CA ILE A 319 -15.82 -2.32 8.03
C ILE A 319 -15.82 -1.34 6.83
N PRO A 320 -15.84 -1.86 5.59
CA PRO A 320 -15.92 -1.01 4.41
C PRO A 320 -17.33 -0.42 4.28
N HIS A 321 -17.48 0.55 3.38
CA HIS A 321 -18.78 0.85 2.82
C HIS A 321 -19.30 -0.40 2.08
N VAL A 322 -20.51 -0.82 2.41
CA VAL A 322 -21.18 -1.96 1.78
C VAL A 322 -22.52 -1.49 1.26
N LEU A 323 -22.77 -1.63 -0.03
CA LEU A 323 -24.11 -1.56 -0.61
C LEU A 323 -24.45 -2.94 -1.12
N PHE A 324 -25.50 -3.56 -0.60
CA PHE A 324 -26.14 -4.71 -1.23
C PHE A 324 -27.55 -4.31 -1.65
N GLN A 325 -27.80 -4.40 -2.95
CA GLN A 325 -29.05 -4.04 -3.58
C GLN A 325 -29.61 -5.23 -4.35
N MET A 326 -30.93 -5.38 -4.28
CA MET A 326 -31.68 -6.28 -5.15
C MET A 326 -32.88 -5.50 -5.68
N ASP A 327 -33.12 -5.57 -6.99
CA ASP A 327 -34.31 -5.00 -7.61
C ASP A 327 -35.07 -6.09 -8.36
N SER A 328 -36.37 -5.88 -8.53
CA SER A 328 -37.26 -6.72 -9.33
C SER A 328 -38.27 -5.85 -10.08
N GLY A 329 -38.68 -6.29 -11.27
CA GLY A 329 -39.60 -5.57 -12.14
C GLY A 329 -38.93 -4.66 -13.18
N GLU A 330 -37.68 -4.94 -13.56
CA GLU A 330 -36.95 -4.20 -14.59
C GLU A 330 -36.36 -5.16 -15.64
N SER A 331 -36.52 -4.84 -16.92
CA SER A 331 -35.90 -5.58 -18.03
C SER A 331 -35.00 -4.66 -18.86
N ASP A 332 -34.23 -5.25 -19.79
CA ASP A 332 -33.43 -4.47 -20.76
C ASP A 332 -34.28 -3.58 -21.68
N HIS A 333 -35.60 -3.82 -21.73
CA HIS A 333 -36.56 -3.04 -22.52
C HIS A 333 -37.43 -2.12 -21.66
N GLY A 334 -37.04 -1.90 -20.40
CA GLY A 334 -37.76 -1.05 -19.45
C GLY A 334 -38.59 -1.84 -18.43
N PRO A 335 -39.51 -1.17 -17.71
CA PRO A 335 -40.18 -1.76 -16.57
C PRO A 335 -41.15 -2.88 -16.96
N VAL A 336 -41.10 -3.97 -16.20
CA VAL A 336 -41.95 -5.16 -16.36
C VAL A 336 -42.54 -5.55 -15.00
N PRO A 337 -43.67 -6.27 -14.94
CA PRO A 337 -44.14 -6.80 -13.67
C PRO A 337 -43.08 -7.71 -13.03
N SER A 338 -42.86 -7.56 -11.73
CA SER A 338 -42.02 -8.49 -10.95
C SER A 338 -42.46 -9.94 -11.21
N SER A 339 -41.49 -10.81 -11.50
CA SER A 339 -41.77 -12.23 -11.78
C SER A 339 -42.13 -13.04 -10.54
N LEU A 340 -41.95 -12.48 -9.34
CA LEU A 340 -42.28 -13.11 -8.06
C LEU A 340 -43.28 -12.25 -7.28
N SER A 341 -44.16 -12.89 -6.50
CA SER A 341 -44.98 -12.18 -5.52
C SER A 341 -44.12 -11.50 -4.44
N GLN A 342 -44.69 -10.48 -3.78
CA GLN A 342 -44.03 -9.72 -2.71
C GLN A 342 -43.41 -10.63 -1.64
N ASP A 343 -44.16 -11.63 -1.16
CA ASP A 343 -43.68 -12.56 -0.13
C ASP A 343 -42.46 -13.36 -0.62
N ALA A 344 -42.49 -13.81 -1.87
CA ALA A 344 -41.44 -14.63 -2.46
C ALA A 344 -40.16 -13.83 -2.68
N VAL A 345 -40.25 -12.62 -3.26
CA VAL A 345 -39.08 -11.74 -3.44
C VAL A 345 -38.49 -11.28 -2.10
N MET A 346 -39.33 -11.05 -1.07
CA MET A 346 -38.87 -10.77 0.29
C MET A 346 -38.12 -11.96 0.90
N ALA A 347 -38.62 -13.18 0.71
CA ALA A 347 -37.95 -14.39 1.18
C ALA A 347 -36.59 -14.61 0.48
N LEU A 348 -36.52 -14.35 -0.83
CA LEU A 348 -35.27 -14.40 -1.60
C LEU A 348 -34.25 -13.38 -1.07
N TRP A 349 -34.69 -12.12 -0.86
CA TRP A 349 -33.88 -11.07 -0.25
C TRP A 349 -33.32 -11.51 1.11
N ASP A 350 -34.17 -11.99 2.01
CA ASP A 350 -33.74 -12.36 3.36
C ASP A 350 -32.77 -13.54 3.36
N LYS A 351 -32.98 -14.52 2.46
CA LYS A 351 -32.12 -15.69 2.31
C LYS A 351 -30.73 -15.30 1.81
N ILE A 352 -30.63 -14.45 0.78
CA ILE A 352 -29.35 -14.04 0.20
C ILE A 352 -28.63 -13.03 1.10
N SER A 353 -29.32 -11.96 1.53
CA SER A 353 -28.72 -10.92 2.37
C SER A 353 -28.15 -11.49 3.67
N SER A 354 -28.85 -12.41 4.34
CA SER A 354 -28.38 -13.02 5.59
C SER A 354 -27.14 -13.90 5.44
N SER A 355 -26.77 -14.29 4.21
CA SER A 355 -25.54 -15.03 3.93
C SER A 355 -24.30 -14.14 3.83
N ILE A 356 -24.45 -12.82 3.74
CA ILE A 356 -23.32 -11.89 3.64
C ILE A 356 -22.52 -11.94 4.95
N ARG A 357 -21.22 -12.18 4.82
CA ARG A 357 -20.32 -12.37 5.96
C ARG A 357 -18.88 -12.06 5.59
N LEU A 358 -18.09 -11.64 6.57
CA LEU A 358 -16.64 -11.55 6.38
C LEU A 358 -16.09 -12.95 6.09
N ARG A 359 -15.14 -13.07 5.14
CA ARG A 359 -14.50 -14.35 4.84
C ARG A 359 -13.71 -14.83 6.05
N PRO A 360 -13.98 -16.05 6.56
CA PRO A 360 -13.13 -16.63 7.59
C PRO A 360 -11.75 -16.91 6.99
N THR A 361 -10.73 -16.27 7.53
CA THR A 361 -9.34 -16.51 7.13
C THR A 361 -8.66 -17.32 8.21
N GLN A 362 -7.88 -18.33 7.83
CA GLN A 362 -6.96 -18.93 8.80
C GLN A 362 -5.96 -17.83 9.18
N GLU A 363 -5.95 -17.46 10.46
CA GLU A 363 -4.93 -16.56 10.97
C GLU A 363 -3.58 -17.16 10.57
N ARG A 364 -2.83 -16.43 9.75
CA ARG A 364 -1.42 -16.73 9.57
C ARG A 364 -0.85 -16.66 10.98
N LYS A 365 -0.43 -17.81 11.52
CA LYS A 365 0.28 -17.91 12.79
C LYS A 365 1.22 -16.70 12.81
N PRO A 366 1.05 -15.76 13.75
CA PRO A 366 1.78 -14.51 13.69
C PRO A 366 3.23 -14.88 13.51
N VAL A 367 3.81 -14.48 12.37
CA VAL A 367 5.25 -14.40 12.26
C VAL A 367 5.58 -13.53 13.45
N ALA A 368 6.21 -14.14 14.47
CA ALA A 368 6.48 -13.46 15.73
C ALA A 368 7.02 -12.10 15.35
N ALA A 369 6.31 -11.04 15.75
CA ALA A 369 6.85 -9.70 15.66
C ALA A 369 8.28 -9.80 16.17
N GLU A 370 9.25 -9.29 15.41
CA GLU A 370 10.63 -9.22 15.87
C GLU A 370 10.57 -8.77 17.34
N PRO A 371 11.18 -9.53 18.26
CA PRO A 371 11.13 -9.17 19.67
C PRO A 371 11.55 -7.70 19.79
N PRO A 372 10.87 -6.92 20.65
CA PRO A 372 11.15 -5.50 20.75
C PRO A 372 12.67 -5.30 20.94
N PRO A 373 13.27 -4.40 20.15
CA PRO A 373 14.72 -4.35 20.02
C PRO A 373 15.34 -4.06 21.40
N THR A 374 16.36 -4.81 21.80
CA THR A 374 16.92 -4.83 23.17
C THR A 374 17.23 -3.42 23.67
N PRO A 375 16.62 -2.89 24.75
CA PRO A 375 16.78 -1.50 25.12
C PRO A 375 18.26 -1.14 25.42
N LEU A 376 18.67 0.08 25.06
CA LEU A 376 19.97 0.60 25.49
C LEU A 376 20.03 0.60 27.02
N GLY A 377 21.17 0.23 27.58
CA GLY A 377 21.37 0.04 29.01
C GLY A 377 21.16 -1.40 29.50
N THR A 378 20.78 -2.33 28.63
CA THR A 378 20.74 -3.77 28.94
C THR A 378 22.12 -4.29 29.31
N TYR A 379 22.20 -5.18 30.31
CA TYR A 379 23.43 -5.84 30.75
C TYR A 379 23.48 -7.29 30.28
N ALA A 380 24.68 -7.76 29.94
CA ALA A 380 24.98 -9.17 29.68
C ALA A 380 26.30 -9.55 30.36
N LEU A 381 26.44 -10.80 30.81
CA LEU A 381 27.62 -11.27 31.55
C LEU A 381 28.57 -12.02 30.62
N ALA A 382 29.87 -12.00 30.93
CA ALA A 382 30.87 -12.78 30.22
C ALA A 382 30.50 -14.27 30.20
N GLY A 383 30.47 -14.84 28.99
CA GLY A 383 30.03 -16.22 28.73
C GLY A 383 28.62 -16.36 28.16
N ASP A 384 27.73 -15.37 28.39
CA ASP A 384 26.38 -15.34 27.82
C ASP A 384 26.43 -15.15 26.29
N ARG A 385 25.35 -15.52 25.60
CA ARG A 385 25.16 -15.12 24.20
C ARG A 385 24.72 -13.65 24.15
N CYS A 386 25.36 -12.88 23.27
CA CYS A 386 25.05 -11.50 23.04
C CYS A 386 23.60 -11.36 22.54
N PRO A 387 22.72 -10.64 23.27
CA PRO A 387 21.30 -10.54 22.92
C PRO A 387 21.01 -9.59 21.77
N GLU A 388 21.98 -8.74 21.39
CA GLU A 388 21.81 -7.73 20.35
C GLU A 388 23.18 -7.25 19.83
N SER A 389 23.32 -7.13 18.51
CA SER A 389 24.50 -6.56 17.89
C SER A 389 24.68 -5.08 18.28
N GLY A 390 25.83 -4.71 18.86
CA GLY A 390 26.05 -3.33 19.27
C GLY A 390 27.38 -3.07 19.96
N TRP A 391 27.58 -1.83 20.39
CA TRP A 391 28.68 -1.41 21.24
C TRP A 391 28.33 -1.64 22.71
N TRP A 392 29.12 -2.48 23.35
CA TRP A 392 29.01 -2.85 24.75
C TRP A 392 30.14 -2.22 25.56
N LEU A 393 29.79 -1.61 26.70
CA LEU A 393 30.72 -1.01 27.64
C LEU A 393 31.05 -2.00 28.75
N CYS A 394 32.33 -2.30 28.94
CA CYS A 394 32.82 -3.14 30.03
C CYS A 394 32.69 -2.41 31.38
N GLY A 395 32.01 -3.04 32.34
CA GLY A 395 31.80 -2.53 33.70
C GLY A 395 33.03 -2.65 34.61
N ASP A 396 33.99 -3.53 34.26
CA ASP A 396 35.18 -3.79 35.07
C ASP A 396 36.35 -2.80 34.77
N GLY A 397 36.20 -1.96 33.74
CA GLY A 397 37.16 -0.92 33.38
C GLY A 397 36.90 0.42 34.07
N GLY A 398 37.95 1.18 34.35
CA GLY A 398 37.84 2.51 35.00
C GLY A 398 38.91 2.73 36.08
N ASN A 399 38.96 3.93 36.66
CA ASN A 399 39.85 4.29 37.78
C ASN A 399 41.35 3.94 37.58
N GLY A 400 41.85 4.12 36.35
CA GLY A 400 43.26 3.86 36.01
C GLY A 400 43.56 2.41 35.58
N ILE A 401 42.57 1.52 35.57
CA ILE A 401 42.68 0.15 35.04
C ILE A 401 42.15 0.14 33.60
N GLY A 402 43.01 -0.24 32.66
CA GLY A 402 42.65 -0.42 31.25
C GLY A 402 41.95 -1.75 30.99
N VAL A 403 41.26 -1.86 29.86
CA VAL A 403 40.68 -3.12 29.38
C VAL A 403 41.32 -3.44 28.02
N LEU A 404 41.86 -4.65 27.87
CA LEU A 404 42.43 -5.08 26.59
C LEU A 404 41.31 -5.12 25.52
N GLY A 405 41.54 -4.50 24.36
CA GLY A 405 40.52 -4.28 23.33
C GLY A 405 39.68 -3.01 23.52
N GLY A 406 39.94 -2.25 24.58
CA GLY A 406 39.25 -1.01 24.92
C GLY A 406 38.01 -1.25 25.78
N GLN A 407 37.59 -0.21 26.50
CA GLN A 407 36.45 -0.31 27.42
C GLN A 407 35.10 -0.43 26.70
N ARG A 408 35.02 0.00 25.43
CA ARG A 408 33.83 -0.13 24.57
C ARG A 408 34.18 -1.00 23.39
N GLN A 409 33.48 -2.12 23.22
CA GLN A 409 33.74 -3.10 22.17
C GLN A 409 32.46 -3.42 21.41
N TYR A 410 32.58 -3.67 20.12
CA TYR A 410 31.44 -4.09 19.30
C TYR A 410 31.32 -5.62 19.36
N ILE A 411 30.13 -6.12 19.71
CA ILE A 411 29.84 -7.55 19.84
C ILE A 411 28.61 -7.84 18.99
N LYS A 412 28.66 -8.87 18.14
CA LYS A 412 27.52 -9.27 17.30
C LYS A 412 26.56 -10.13 18.10
N GLU A 413 25.29 -10.03 17.76
CA GLU A 413 24.24 -10.90 18.31
C GLU A 413 24.62 -12.37 18.12
N GLY A 414 24.39 -13.17 19.16
CA GLY A 414 24.70 -14.60 19.17
C GLY A 414 26.16 -14.96 19.53
N ASP A 415 27.11 -14.01 19.42
CA ASP A 415 28.49 -14.20 19.87
C ASP A 415 28.54 -14.35 21.40
N ARG A 416 29.57 -15.04 21.92
CA ARG A 416 29.77 -15.11 23.37
C ARG A 416 30.37 -13.81 23.90
N MET A 417 29.78 -13.26 24.96
CA MET A 417 30.30 -12.09 25.64
C MET A 417 31.70 -12.36 26.20
N PRO A 418 32.73 -11.55 25.87
CA PRO A 418 34.10 -11.83 26.26
C PRO A 418 34.32 -11.56 27.74
N ARG A 419 35.25 -12.30 28.36
CA ARG A 419 35.77 -11.98 29.69
C ARG A 419 36.83 -10.89 29.54
N ALA A 420 36.71 -9.80 30.30
CA ALA A 420 37.64 -8.70 30.17
C ALA A 420 39.00 -9.05 30.81
N LEU A 421 40.07 -8.86 30.04
CA LEU A 421 41.43 -8.84 30.55
C LEU A 421 41.78 -7.42 30.99
N LEU A 422 41.97 -7.25 32.30
CA LEU A 422 42.23 -5.97 32.94
C LEU A 422 43.73 -5.65 32.92
N LEU A 423 44.06 -4.40 32.61
CA LEU A 423 45.41 -3.87 32.46
C LEU A 423 45.65 -2.82 33.56
N PRO A 424 46.07 -3.23 34.77
CA PRO A 424 46.36 -2.29 35.84
C PRO A 424 47.54 -1.36 35.49
N PRO A 425 47.66 -0.22 36.20
CA PRO A 425 48.75 0.71 35.97
C PRO A 425 50.10 0.05 36.28
N GLN A 426 51.07 0.25 35.39
CA GLN A 426 52.42 -0.32 35.56
C GLN A 426 53.14 0.32 36.75
N THR A 427 53.81 -0.53 37.53
CA THR A 427 54.83 -0.11 38.49
C THR A 427 56.09 0.38 37.78
N MET A 428 56.96 1.11 38.48
CA MET A 428 58.23 1.60 37.91
C MET A 428 59.14 0.46 37.42
N TRP A 429 59.12 -0.68 38.11
CA TRP A 429 59.89 -1.87 37.74
C TRP A 429 59.36 -2.57 36.49
N GLU A 430 58.05 -2.57 36.27
CA GLU A 430 57.42 -3.10 35.06
C GLU A 430 57.64 -2.19 33.85
N LYS A 431 57.61 -0.86 34.06
CA LYS A 431 57.98 0.13 33.03
C LYS A 431 59.42 -0.05 32.55
N LEU A 432 60.36 -0.27 33.48
CA LEU A 432 61.77 -0.50 33.15
C LEU A 432 61.98 -1.78 32.32
N ARG A 433 61.16 -2.82 32.55
CA ARG A 433 61.21 -4.09 31.82
C ARG A 433 60.34 -4.12 30.56
N GLY A 434 59.55 -3.07 30.30
CA GLY A 434 58.60 -3.04 29.18
C GLY A 434 57.46 -4.06 29.30
N VAL A 435 57.10 -4.47 30.52
CA VAL A 435 56.06 -5.50 30.76
C VAL A 435 54.76 -4.82 31.18
N GLN A 436 53.63 -5.20 30.57
CA GLN A 436 52.30 -4.77 30.99
C GLN A 436 51.64 -5.90 31.81
N PRO A 437 51.39 -5.72 33.12
CA PRO A 437 50.64 -6.70 33.89
C PRO A 437 49.21 -6.78 33.37
N SER A 438 48.64 -7.99 33.39
CA SER A 438 47.26 -8.26 33.03
C SER A 438 46.67 -9.34 33.93
N PHE A 439 45.37 -9.24 34.24
CA PHE A 439 44.65 -10.27 35.00
C PHE A 439 43.19 -10.33 34.58
N GLU A 440 42.55 -11.47 34.79
CA GLU A 440 41.10 -11.63 34.64
C GLU A 440 40.45 -11.63 36.04
N SER A 441 39.38 -10.88 36.21
CA SER A 441 38.61 -10.91 37.46
C SER A 441 37.97 -12.29 37.66
N THR A 442 37.91 -12.77 38.90
CA THR A 442 37.18 -13.99 39.26
C THR A 442 35.67 -13.83 39.12
N ALA A 443 35.15 -12.59 39.26
CA ALA A 443 33.77 -12.27 38.93
C ALA A 443 33.56 -12.23 37.39
N GLN A 444 32.35 -12.57 36.94
CA GLN A 444 32.00 -12.44 35.52
C GLN A 444 31.92 -10.97 35.13
N THR A 445 32.62 -10.59 34.06
CA THR A 445 32.58 -9.23 33.52
C THR A 445 31.18 -8.87 33.09
N SER A 446 30.69 -7.73 33.57
CA SER A 446 29.42 -7.15 33.13
C SER A 446 29.64 -6.24 31.93
N TRP A 447 28.77 -6.35 30.93
CA TRP A 447 28.78 -5.54 29.73
C TRP A 447 27.45 -4.83 29.56
N LYS A 448 27.48 -3.52 29.31
CA LYS A 448 26.28 -2.69 29.13
C LYS A 448 26.13 -2.25 27.67
N LEU A 449 24.98 -2.51 27.05
CA LEU A 449 24.69 -2.04 25.69
C LEU A 449 24.55 -0.51 25.69
N VAL A 450 25.39 0.19 24.93
CA VAL A 450 25.42 1.66 24.91
C VAL A 450 25.19 2.27 23.53
N ASP A 451 25.28 1.49 22.46
CA ASP A 451 24.93 1.93 21.09
C ASP A 451 24.61 0.70 20.23
N LYS A 452 23.62 0.78 19.33
CA LYS A 452 23.27 -0.31 18.39
C LYS A 452 23.86 -0.14 17.00
N ARG A 453 24.51 0.98 16.73
CA ARG A 453 25.03 1.27 15.40
C ARG A 453 26.30 0.49 15.12
N ASN A 454 26.40 -0.03 13.89
CA ASN A 454 27.62 -0.67 13.39
C ASN A 454 28.76 0.33 13.10
N ARG A 455 28.55 1.63 13.40
CA ARG A 455 29.51 2.73 13.19
C ARG A 455 29.67 3.55 14.47
N LYS A 456 30.91 3.93 14.79
CA LYS A 456 31.25 4.78 15.95
C LYS A 456 30.61 6.17 15.79
N ARG A 457 29.94 6.69 16.83
CA ARG A 457 29.39 8.06 16.84
C ARG A 457 30.55 9.05 16.74
N VAL A 458 30.63 9.77 15.62
CA VAL A 458 31.39 11.03 15.52
C VAL A 458 30.43 12.13 15.98
N PRO A 459 30.77 12.94 17.00
CA PRO A 459 29.91 14.06 17.39
C PRO A 459 29.72 14.98 16.18
N SER A 460 28.49 15.47 15.97
CA SER A 460 28.23 16.53 14.99
C SER A 460 29.07 17.75 15.36
N SER A 461 29.85 18.27 14.41
CA SER A 461 30.46 19.59 14.57
C SER A 461 29.35 20.61 14.78
N LEU A 462 29.48 21.41 15.84
CA LEU A 462 28.61 22.56 16.07
C LEU A 462 28.67 23.47 14.84
N PRO A 463 27.54 23.93 14.28
CA PRO A 463 27.56 24.89 13.19
C PRO A 463 28.11 26.22 13.72
N LEU A 464 29.28 26.62 13.24
CA LEU A 464 29.83 27.96 13.46
C LEU A 464 29.09 28.93 12.54
N ALA A 465 28.68 30.08 13.09
CA ALA A 465 28.03 31.16 12.35
C ALA A 465 28.89 31.61 11.16
N GLN A 466 28.23 31.92 10.03
CA GLN A 466 28.92 32.43 8.85
C GLN A 466 29.57 33.79 9.15
N ALA A 467 30.87 33.90 8.86
CA ALA A 467 31.57 35.18 8.93
C ALA A 467 31.07 36.10 7.82
N THR A 468 30.69 37.32 8.19
CA THR A 468 30.35 38.42 7.27
C THR A 468 31.52 38.68 6.32
N PRO A 469 31.29 38.78 5.00
CA PRO A 469 32.37 38.99 4.05
C PRO A 469 32.96 40.39 4.22
N VAL A 470 34.26 40.45 4.52
CA VAL A 470 35.06 41.67 4.37
C VAL A 470 35.27 41.87 2.86
N ALA A 471 34.87 43.05 2.37
CA ALA A 471 35.09 43.46 1.00
C ALA A 471 36.59 43.42 0.66
N ALA A 472 36.95 42.61 -0.32
CA ALA A 472 38.28 42.65 -0.92
C ALA A 472 38.19 43.37 -2.27
N ALA A 473 38.93 44.48 -2.34
CA ALA A 473 39.20 45.25 -3.54
C ALA A 473 39.81 44.36 -4.64
N GLY A 474 39.52 44.75 -5.88
CA GLY A 474 39.75 43.92 -7.06
C GLY A 474 41.19 43.66 -7.45
N VAL A 475 41.35 42.63 -8.27
CA VAL A 475 42.40 42.51 -9.28
C VAL A 475 41.78 41.84 -10.51
N SER A 476 41.95 42.50 -11.65
CA SER A 476 41.51 42.11 -12.99
C SER A 476 42.34 40.96 -13.55
N GLY A 477 41.75 40.09 -14.38
CA GLY A 477 42.51 39.10 -15.15
C GLY A 477 41.63 38.10 -15.92
N SER A 478 41.45 38.38 -17.20
CA SER A 478 40.77 37.60 -18.25
C SER A 478 41.29 36.16 -18.44
N SER A 479 40.40 35.20 -18.74
CA SER A 479 40.32 34.51 -20.06
C SER A 479 39.55 33.18 -20.02
N ALA A 480 38.76 32.98 -21.08
CA ALA A 480 38.44 31.74 -21.80
C ALA A 480 37.94 30.49 -21.03
N GLY A 481 36.69 30.09 -21.31
CA GLY A 481 36.32 28.66 -21.32
C GLY A 481 37.05 27.92 -22.44
N PRO A 482 37.14 26.57 -22.42
CA PRO A 482 36.08 25.80 -23.09
C PRO A 482 35.84 24.35 -22.59
N ARG A 483 34.72 23.78 -23.06
CA ARG A 483 34.48 22.40 -23.53
C ARG A 483 34.75 21.18 -22.62
N VAL A 484 33.75 20.29 -22.70
CA VAL A 484 33.76 18.86 -22.38
C VAL A 484 35.03 18.16 -22.87
N MET A 485 35.73 17.45 -21.98
CA MET A 485 36.65 16.38 -22.32
C MET A 485 36.53 15.25 -21.28
N GLU A 486 36.04 14.14 -21.79
CA GLU A 486 36.13 12.78 -21.27
C GLU A 486 37.62 12.38 -21.14
N GLU A 487 37.94 11.58 -20.12
CA GLU A 487 39.23 10.94 -19.86
C GLU A 487 40.51 11.82 -19.79
N GLN A 488 40.67 12.56 -18.70
CA GLN A 488 42.01 12.87 -18.17
C GLN A 488 42.07 12.51 -16.69
N GLY A 489 42.74 11.40 -16.38
CA GLY A 489 43.01 10.99 -15.00
C GLY A 489 43.84 12.04 -14.27
N VAL A 490 43.53 12.28 -12.98
CA VAL A 490 44.28 13.22 -12.14
C VAL A 490 45.72 12.75 -11.99
N PRO A 491 46.73 13.49 -12.50
CA PRO A 491 48.12 13.04 -12.44
C PRO A 491 48.65 13.06 -11.00
N VAL A 492 49.55 12.13 -10.69
CA VAL A 492 50.33 12.17 -9.45
C VAL A 492 51.08 13.51 -9.39
N GLY A 493 50.95 14.22 -8.27
CA GLY A 493 51.43 15.59 -8.07
C GLY A 493 50.33 16.66 -8.08
N SER A 494 49.10 16.34 -8.48
CA SER A 494 47.98 17.30 -8.42
C SER A 494 47.64 17.74 -7.00
N PHE A 495 47.14 18.98 -6.88
CA PHE A 495 46.76 19.59 -5.60
C PHE A 495 45.24 19.70 -5.47
N ALA A 496 44.75 19.47 -4.26
CA ALA A 496 43.37 19.69 -3.91
C ALA A 496 43.27 20.38 -2.54
N ALA A 497 42.41 21.39 -2.44
CA ALA A 497 42.24 22.14 -1.21
C ALA A 497 41.46 21.34 -0.16
N THR A 498 41.71 21.63 1.11
CA THR A 498 40.83 21.18 2.19
C THR A 498 39.38 21.59 1.93
N GLY A 499 38.43 20.67 2.12
CA GLY A 499 36.99 20.91 1.98
C GLY A 499 36.44 20.71 0.56
N VAL A 500 37.27 20.31 -0.41
CA VAL A 500 36.78 19.93 -1.75
C VAL A 500 36.65 18.40 -1.88
N PRO A 501 35.72 17.90 -2.70
CA PRO A 501 35.67 16.48 -3.05
C PRO A 501 37.00 16.05 -3.68
N CYS A 502 37.55 14.94 -3.19
CA CYS A 502 38.82 14.40 -3.65
C CYS A 502 38.71 14.07 -5.14
N PRO A 503 39.58 14.62 -6.00
CA PRO A 503 39.41 14.51 -7.44
C PRO A 503 39.79 13.12 -7.99
N ALA A 504 40.56 12.31 -7.26
CA ALA A 504 40.87 10.93 -7.61
C ALA A 504 41.20 10.06 -6.38
N SER A 505 40.85 8.77 -6.47
CA SER A 505 41.19 7.78 -5.45
C SER A 505 42.70 7.58 -5.37
N GLY A 506 43.30 7.74 -4.19
CA GLY A 506 44.75 7.62 -4.05
C GLY A 506 45.29 8.07 -2.69
N TRP A 507 46.60 7.97 -2.52
CA TRP A 507 47.33 8.48 -1.36
C TRP A 507 47.65 9.95 -1.58
N TRP A 508 47.16 10.82 -0.70
CA TRP A 508 47.41 12.26 -0.73
C TRP A 508 48.24 12.68 0.49
N ARG A 509 49.20 13.57 0.28
CA ARG A 509 50.07 14.14 1.32
C ARG A 509 49.74 15.59 1.58
N CYS A 510 49.66 16.01 2.83
CA CYS A 510 49.55 17.43 3.17
C CYS A 510 50.87 18.14 2.85
N GLU A 511 50.81 19.30 2.18
CA GLU A 511 52.00 20.08 1.82
C GLU A 511 52.72 20.69 3.03
N ASP A 512 52.06 20.85 4.18
CA ASP A 512 52.76 21.35 5.38
C ASP A 512 53.44 20.17 6.12
N PRO A 513 54.79 20.12 6.16
CA PRO A 513 55.55 19.01 6.72
C PRO A 513 55.38 18.88 8.24
N ARG A 514 54.75 19.85 8.92
CA ARG A 514 54.49 19.85 10.37
C ARG A 514 53.13 19.24 10.73
N ALA A 515 52.36 18.75 9.75
CA ALA A 515 51.12 18.05 9.99
C ALA A 515 51.40 16.68 10.65
N LEU A 516 50.66 16.37 11.71
CA LEU A 516 50.79 15.11 12.46
C LEU A 516 50.40 13.88 11.62
N ASP A 517 49.47 14.06 10.67
CA ASP A 517 48.96 13.02 9.76
C ASP A 517 49.33 13.33 8.30
N SER A 518 50.62 13.29 7.97
CA SER A 518 51.14 13.90 6.74
C SER A 518 50.69 13.23 5.44
N THR A 519 50.35 11.92 5.40
CA THR A 519 49.90 11.22 4.18
C THR A 519 48.74 10.26 4.47
N ARG A 520 47.63 10.35 3.73
CA ARG A 520 46.42 9.53 3.92
C ARG A 520 45.79 9.14 2.59
N TRP A 521 45.13 8.00 2.56
CA TRP A 521 44.36 7.56 1.39
C TRP A 521 42.97 8.19 1.37
N PHE A 522 42.52 8.63 0.20
CA PHE A 522 41.18 9.19 -0.03
C PHE A 522 40.55 8.56 -1.27
N ALA A 523 39.25 8.27 -1.20
CA ALA A 523 38.46 7.86 -2.36
C ALA A 523 38.04 9.09 -3.17
N GLN A 524 37.92 8.95 -4.49
CA GLN A 524 37.33 9.99 -5.35
C GLN A 524 35.94 10.40 -4.81
N GLY A 525 35.68 11.70 -4.75
CA GLY A 525 34.45 12.28 -4.20
C GLY A 525 34.44 12.49 -2.69
N SER A 526 35.38 11.91 -1.92
CA SER A 526 35.45 12.12 -0.46
C SER A 526 36.00 13.51 -0.11
N LEU A 527 35.42 14.20 0.89
CA LEU A 527 35.89 15.52 1.30
C LEU A 527 37.29 15.45 1.93
N LEU A 528 38.23 16.24 1.40
CA LEU A 528 39.58 16.33 1.96
C LEU A 528 39.57 17.11 3.28
N PRO A 529 40.07 16.54 4.40
CA PRO A 529 39.96 17.16 5.72
C PRO A 529 41.03 18.24 5.94
N SER A 530 40.82 19.08 6.96
CA SER A 530 41.86 19.98 7.47
C SER A 530 43.02 19.20 8.06
N ALA A 531 44.24 19.70 7.92
CA ALA A 531 45.42 19.07 8.52
C ALA A 531 45.57 19.51 9.99
N THR A 532 45.99 18.56 10.83
CA THR A 532 46.14 18.76 12.28
C THR A 532 47.60 19.09 12.61
N PHE A 533 47.82 20.20 13.33
CA PHE A 533 49.14 20.71 13.70
C PHE A 533 49.31 20.75 15.22
N ALA A 534 50.45 20.30 15.73
CA ALA A 534 50.83 20.52 17.12
C ALA A 534 51.34 21.96 17.32
N ILE A 535 50.79 22.68 18.29
CA ILE A 535 51.35 23.97 18.72
C ILE A 535 52.42 23.71 19.81
N PRO A 536 53.66 24.23 19.65
CA PRO A 536 54.63 24.23 20.74
C PRO A 536 54.15 25.11 21.90
N PRO A 537 54.32 24.69 23.17
CA PRO A 537 53.92 25.51 24.30
C PRO A 537 54.72 26.83 24.33
N GLY A 538 54.07 27.98 24.14
CA GLY A 538 54.71 29.29 24.39
C GLY A 538 54.27 30.51 23.58
N ALA A 539 53.49 30.39 22.50
CA ALA A 539 53.21 31.56 21.63
C ALA A 539 52.11 32.52 22.14
N PHE A 540 51.19 32.06 23.00
CA PHE A 540 50.13 32.89 23.59
C PHE A 540 49.92 32.46 25.05
N GLY A 541 50.43 33.26 25.98
CA GLY A 541 50.53 32.86 27.39
C GLY A 541 49.17 32.62 28.06
N ARG A 542 48.91 31.36 28.47
CA ARG A 542 48.84 30.90 29.88
C ARG A 542 48.38 29.43 29.99
N SER A 543 49.10 28.73 30.86
CA SER A 543 48.89 27.39 31.47
C SER A 543 49.17 26.12 30.65
N ALA A 544 50.02 25.30 31.26
CA ALA A 544 50.55 24.03 30.79
C ALA A 544 49.65 22.90 31.29
N HIS A 545 49.03 22.17 30.36
CA HIS A 545 48.83 20.71 30.36
C HIS A 545 47.88 20.36 29.20
N GLY A 546 48.46 19.96 28.07
CA GLY A 546 47.76 19.48 26.89
C GLY A 546 48.43 19.99 25.61
N ALA A 547 48.88 19.07 24.74
CA ALA A 547 49.24 19.43 23.38
C ALA A 547 47.98 19.94 22.67
N GLN A 548 47.91 21.25 22.43
CA GLN A 548 46.82 21.81 21.65
C GLN A 548 47.09 21.53 20.18
N SER A 549 46.20 20.77 19.56
CA SER A 549 46.17 20.59 18.12
C SER A 549 45.27 21.64 17.49
N ILE A 550 45.76 22.33 16.45
CA ILE A 550 44.93 23.20 15.63
C ILE A 550 44.74 22.58 14.25
N GLU A 551 43.53 22.70 13.74
CA GLU A 551 43.22 22.36 12.36
C GLU A 551 43.47 23.59 11.49
N ARG A 552 44.29 23.46 10.44
CA ARG A 552 44.45 24.52 9.43
C ARG A 552 44.07 24.00 8.06
N ARG A 553 43.50 24.88 7.25
CA ARG A 553 43.25 24.62 5.83
C ARG A 553 44.60 24.53 5.12
N GLY A 554 44.84 23.41 4.46
CA GLY A 554 46.04 23.16 3.66
C GLY A 554 45.69 22.60 2.29
N ALA A 555 46.70 22.50 1.42
CA ALA A 555 46.61 21.77 0.17
C ALA A 555 47.09 20.33 0.37
N TRP A 556 46.39 19.39 -0.24
CA TRP A 556 46.75 17.99 -0.34
C TRP A 556 47.32 17.72 -1.72
N ARG A 557 48.45 17.04 -1.80
CA ARG A 557 49.11 16.62 -3.03
C ARG A 557 48.95 15.13 -3.27
N LEU A 558 48.46 14.73 -4.44
CA LEU A 558 48.36 13.31 -4.82
C LEU A 558 49.76 12.72 -4.94
N MET A 559 50.06 11.69 -4.15
CA MET A 559 51.34 10.99 -4.15
C MET A 559 51.30 9.70 -4.96
N ARG A 560 50.14 9.02 -5.01
CA ARG A 560 49.96 7.77 -5.74
C ARG A 560 48.47 7.50 -5.98
N LEU A 561 48.09 7.15 -7.21
CA LEU A 561 46.74 6.70 -7.53
C LEU A 561 46.45 5.31 -6.92
N ALA A 562 45.18 5.04 -6.61
CA ALA A 562 44.77 3.68 -6.22
C ALA A 562 44.89 2.75 -7.43
N ASP A 563 45.52 1.59 -7.25
CA ASP A 563 45.65 0.59 -8.32
C ASP A 563 44.23 0.16 -8.76
N ALA A 564 43.97 0.16 -10.08
CA ALA A 564 42.68 -0.25 -10.62
C ALA A 564 42.43 -1.74 -10.32
N PRO A 565 41.21 -2.16 -9.96
CA PRO A 565 40.89 -3.57 -9.84
C PRO A 565 41.05 -4.24 -11.21
N ILE A 566 41.88 -5.28 -11.26
CA ILE A 566 42.12 -6.12 -12.44
C ILE A 566 40.76 -6.69 -12.88
N GLN A 567 40.25 -6.23 -14.03
CA GLN A 567 39.17 -6.91 -14.72
C GLN A 567 39.67 -8.30 -15.13
N ALA A 568 38.98 -9.34 -14.66
CA ALA A 568 39.19 -10.70 -15.14
C ALA A 568 38.97 -10.72 -16.66
N SER A 569 40.03 -11.01 -17.41
CA SER A 569 39.98 -11.21 -18.85
C SER A 569 38.97 -12.32 -19.17
N ARG A 570 37.93 -11.97 -19.94
CA ARG A 570 37.18 -12.93 -20.76
C ARG A 570 38.20 -13.64 -21.65
N GLY A 571 38.40 -14.93 -21.42
CA GLY A 571 39.11 -15.80 -22.35
C GLY A 571 38.23 -16.06 -23.57
N ASP A 572 38.68 -15.62 -24.73
CA ASP A 572 38.31 -16.16 -26.03
C ASP A 572 39.22 -17.37 -26.35
N GLY A 573 38.65 -18.35 -27.06
CA GLY A 573 39.33 -19.52 -27.65
C GLY A 573 38.97 -20.83 -26.92
N ASP A 574 38.36 -21.85 -27.51
CA ASP A 574 38.46 -22.30 -28.91
C ASP A 574 37.27 -23.20 -29.32
N PRO A 575 37.13 -23.52 -30.62
CA PRO A 575 35.96 -24.15 -31.24
C PRO A 575 36.03 -25.69 -31.25
N ALA A 576 34.86 -26.33 -31.14
CA ALA A 576 34.53 -27.65 -31.71
C ALA A 576 33.01 -27.83 -31.71
#